data_AF-A0A2H9RR99-F1
#
_entry.id   AF-A0A2H9RR99-F1
#
_cell.length_a   1.000
_cell.length_b   1.000
_cell.length_c   1.000
_cell.angle_alpha   90.00
_cell.angle_beta   90.00
_cell.angle_gamma   90.00
#
_symmetry.space_group_name_H-M   'P 1'
#
loop_
_entity.id
_entity.type
_entity.pdbx_description
1 polymer ?
#
loop_
_entity_poly.entity_id
_entity_poly.type
_entity_poly.pdbx_seq_one_letter_code
_entity_poly.pdbx_strand_id
1 'polypeptide(L)'
;MSTKQTEKRLSRRAIMALMITGLAVAIVFTVTPWNIIPTQVTEDVTVLAVTEYGCVGESQYGRSVVVPECDARVGDIVSATFNIPAMELNGYLEELERRQNPMVDAWDRNVSGTGFSP
;
A
#
# COMPACT_ATOMS: atom_id res chain seq x y z
N MET A 1 -55.72 -23.09 -7.70
CA MET A 1 -54.87 -22.01 -8.24
C MET A 1 -53.43 -22.49 -8.15
N SER A 2 -52.91 -23.14 -9.20
CA SER A 2 -51.60 -23.78 -9.17
C SER A 2 -50.55 -22.79 -9.71
N THR A 3 -49.69 -22.30 -8.82
CA THR A 3 -48.58 -21.41 -9.15
C THR A 3 -47.53 -22.23 -9.90
N LYS A 4 -47.48 -22.08 -11.23
CA LYS A 4 -46.37 -22.61 -12.05
C LYS A 4 -45.08 -21.89 -11.66
N GLN A 5 -44.29 -22.51 -10.77
CA GLN A 5 -42.85 -22.23 -10.69
C GLN A 5 -42.24 -22.58 -12.04
N THR A 6 -41.96 -21.56 -12.85
CA THR A 6 -41.16 -21.73 -14.06
C THR A 6 -39.70 -21.74 -13.61
N GLU A 7 -39.08 -22.91 -13.53
CA GLU A 7 -37.62 -23.01 -13.55
C GLU A 7 -37.15 -22.39 -14.88
N LYS A 8 -36.80 -21.10 -14.87
CA LYS A 8 -36.07 -20.49 -15.97
C LYS A 8 -34.65 -21.05 -15.93
N ARG A 9 -34.43 -22.18 -16.62
CA ARG A 9 -33.10 -22.70 -16.91
C ARG A 9 -32.28 -21.56 -17.52
N LEU A 10 -31.25 -21.11 -16.81
CA LEU A 10 -30.43 -19.99 -17.26
C LEU A 10 -29.86 -20.34 -18.64
N SER A 11 -30.09 -19.48 -19.63
CA SER A 11 -29.56 -19.68 -20.98
C SER A 11 -28.04 -19.79 -20.91
N ARG A 12 -27.45 -20.69 -21.71
CA ARG A 12 -26.00 -20.90 -21.77
C ARG A 12 -25.23 -19.59 -22.03
N ARG A 13 -25.85 -18.65 -22.76
CA ARG A 13 -25.32 -17.30 -23.00
C ARG A 13 -25.32 -16.44 -21.73
N ALA A 14 -26.35 -16.53 -20.90
CA ALA A 14 -26.43 -15.82 -19.63
C ALA A 14 -25.38 -16.33 -18.63
N ILE A 15 -25.13 -17.64 -18.60
CA ILE A 15 -24.06 -18.24 -17.78
C ILE A 15 -22.68 -17.75 -18.24
N MET A 16 -22.42 -17.77 -19.55
CA MET A 16 -21.16 -17.25 -20.11
C MET A 16 -20.94 -15.77 -19.79
N ALA A 17 -21.99 -14.94 -19.90
CA ALA A 17 -21.91 -13.53 -19.56
C ALA A 17 -21.54 -13.33 -18.08
N LEU A 18 -22.17 -14.07 -17.16
CA LEU A 18 -21.86 -14.00 -15.74
C LEU A 18 -20.42 -14.44 -15.42
N MET A 19 -19.94 -15.50 -16.07
CA MET A 19 -18.56 -15.96 -15.91
C MET A 19 -17.53 -14.92 -16.38
N ILE A 20 -17.76 -14.31 -17.55
CA ILE A 20 -16.88 -13.27 -18.09
C ILE A 20 -16.88 -12.06 -17.16
N THR A 21 -18.04 -11.60 -16.71
CA THR A 21 -18.14 -10.47 -15.77
C THR A 21 -17.46 -10.79 -14.44
N GLY A 22 -17.68 -11.98 -13.89
CA GLY A 22 -17.04 -12.42 -12.66
C GLY A 22 -15.52 -12.48 -12.78
N LEU A 23 -15.01 -13.03 -13.88
CA LEU A 23 -13.59 -13.09 -14.15
C LEU A 23 -12.98 -11.70 -14.33
N ALA A 24 -13.66 -10.80 -15.03
CA ALA A 24 -13.21 -9.42 -15.21
C ALA A 24 -13.07 -8.71 -13.86
N VAL A 25 -14.08 -8.83 -12.98
CA VAL A 25 -14.03 -8.28 -11.62
C VAL A 25 -12.88 -8.89 -10.82
N ALA A 26 -12.71 -10.20 -10.85
CA ALA A 26 -11.63 -10.88 -10.14
C ALA A 26 -10.24 -10.40 -10.61
N ILE A 27 -10.01 -10.29 -11.92
CA ILE A 27 -8.74 -9.79 -12.49
C ILE A 27 -8.49 -8.34 -12.05
N VAL A 28 -9.52 -7.49 -12.14
CA VAL A 28 -9.45 -6.10 -11.70
C VAL A 28 -8.99 -6.06 -10.23
N PHE A 29 -9.63 -6.78 -9.31
CA PHE A 29 -9.24 -6.75 -7.89
C PHE A 29 -7.92 -7.47 -7.53
N THR A 30 -7.45 -8.43 -8.33
CA THR A 30 -6.25 -9.24 -7.99
C THR A 30 -4.99 -8.85 -8.73
N VAL A 31 -5.11 -8.36 -9.96
CA VAL A 31 -3.97 -8.08 -10.85
C VAL A 31 -3.64 -6.59 -10.89
N THR A 32 -4.64 -5.70 -10.84
CA THR A 32 -4.32 -4.28 -10.92
C THR A 32 -3.71 -3.80 -9.60
N PRO A 33 -2.63 -3.00 -9.66
CA PRO A 33 -1.86 -2.62 -8.48
C PRO A 33 -2.52 -1.44 -7.77
N TRP A 34 -3.71 -1.65 -7.19
CA TRP A 34 -4.46 -0.62 -6.44
C TRP A 34 -3.62 0.03 -5.33
N ASN A 35 -2.68 -0.74 -4.77
CA ASN A 35 -1.80 -0.30 -3.69
C ASN A 35 -0.76 0.76 -4.12
N ILE A 36 -0.61 1.05 -5.42
CA ILE A 36 0.31 2.10 -5.91
C ILE A 36 -0.38 3.46 -6.00
N ILE A 37 -1.72 3.51 -5.93
CA ILE A 37 -2.46 4.76 -6.06
C ILE A 37 -2.11 5.67 -4.88
N PRO A 38 -1.68 6.93 -5.14
CA PRO A 38 -1.35 7.87 -4.08
C PRO A 38 -2.61 8.24 -3.29
N THR A 39 -2.46 8.18 -1.97
CA THR A 39 -3.46 8.59 -0.99
C THR A 39 -2.94 9.78 -0.21
N GLN A 40 -3.80 10.78 -0.02
CA GLN A 40 -3.47 11.95 0.77
C GLN A 40 -3.56 11.59 2.27
N VAL A 41 -2.52 11.93 3.00
CA VAL A 41 -2.41 11.73 4.45
C VAL A 41 -2.07 13.07 5.09
N THR A 42 -2.66 13.31 6.27
CA THR A 42 -2.36 14.46 7.11
C THR A 42 -1.85 13.95 8.45
N GLU A 43 -0.67 14.42 8.85
CA GLU A 43 -0.05 14.05 10.12
C GLU A 43 0.73 15.22 10.72
N ASP A 44 0.96 15.13 12.02
CA ASP A 44 1.72 16.13 12.77
C ASP A 44 3.20 15.76 12.76
N VAL A 45 4.01 16.60 12.14
CA VAL A 45 5.46 16.39 11.97
C VAL A 45 6.25 17.43 12.76
N THR A 46 7.38 17.01 13.32
CA THR A 46 8.33 17.92 13.97
C THR A 46 9.18 18.62 12.92
N VAL A 47 9.27 19.94 12.99
CA VAL A 47 10.09 20.74 12.07
C VAL A 47 11.56 20.50 12.36
N LEU A 48 12.28 20.00 11.36
CA LEU A 48 13.71 19.74 11.41
C LEU A 48 14.54 20.88 10.81
N ALA A 49 13.99 21.55 9.79
CA ALA A 49 14.63 22.69 9.15
C ALA A 49 13.60 23.67 8.62
N VAL A 50 13.93 24.96 8.63
CA VAL A 50 13.15 26.01 7.97
C VAL A 50 13.93 26.46 6.75
N THR A 51 13.29 26.42 5.59
CA THR A 51 13.87 26.78 4.29
C THR A 51 13.11 27.94 3.67
N GLU A 52 13.66 28.56 2.61
CA GLU A 52 12.98 29.63 1.86
C GLU A 52 11.63 29.18 1.26
N TYR A 53 11.45 27.87 1.07
CA TYR A 53 10.24 27.29 0.46
C TYR A 53 9.25 26.75 1.50
N GLY A 54 9.56 26.81 2.80
CA GLY A 54 8.71 26.31 3.88
C GLY A 54 9.47 25.51 4.95
N CYS A 55 8.70 24.91 5.87
CA CYS A 55 9.22 24.05 6.94
C CYS A 55 9.38 22.61 6.44
N VAL A 56 10.52 22.00 6.72
CA VAL A 56 10.80 20.59 6.42
C VAL A 56 10.65 19.78 7.70
N GLY A 57 9.80 18.77 7.66
CA GLY A 57 9.65 17.76 8.71
C GLY A 57 9.87 16.35 8.18
N GLU A 58 10.07 15.42 9.09
CA GLU A 58 10.10 13.99 8.77
C GLU A 58 8.78 13.34 9.20
N SER A 59 8.19 12.60 8.26
CA SER A 59 7.00 11.79 8.45
C SER A 59 7.30 10.55 9.28
N GLN A 60 6.27 10.00 9.97
CA GLN A 60 6.40 8.69 10.62
C GLN A 60 6.74 7.55 9.65
N TYR A 61 6.50 7.75 8.35
CA TYR A 61 6.85 6.82 7.27
C TYR A 61 8.26 7.07 6.69
N GLY A 62 9.11 7.86 7.36
CA GLY A 62 10.48 8.15 6.90
C GLY A 62 10.55 9.01 5.64
N ARG A 63 9.52 9.81 5.38
CA ARG A 63 9.44 10.72 4.22
C ARG A 63 9.69 12.15 4.64
N SER A 64 10.56 12.86 3.92
CA SER A 64 10.73 14.30 4.13
C SER A 64 9.59 15.07 3.46
N VAL A 65 8.86 15.86 4.24
CA VAL A 65 7.70 16.63 3.77
C VAL A 65 7.97 18.11 3.94
N VAL A 66 7.59 18.90 2.94
CA VAL A 66 7.71 20.36 2.96
C VAL A 66 6.33 20.96 3.15
N VAL A 67 6.14 21.71 4.24
CA VAL A 67 4.94 22.49 4.50
C VAL A 67 5.17 23.91 3.98
N PRO A 68 4.47 24.34 2.91
CA PRO A 68 4.59 25.69 2.40
C PRO A 68 4.01 26.69 3.40
N GLU A 69 4.51 27.93 3.38
CA GLU A 69 3.98 29.05 4.19
C GLU A 69 3.88 28.73 5.69
N CYS A 70 5.00 28.30 6.27
CA CYS A 70 5.08 27.90 7.68
C CYS A 70 5.90 28.93 8.49
N ASP A 71 5.31 29.43 9.59
CA ASP A 71 5.94 30.35 10.56
C ASP A 71 6.39 29.62 11.85
N ALA A 72 6.73 28.33 11.71
CA ALA A 72 7.18 27.50 12.82
C ALA A 72 8.71 27.48 12.93
N ARG A 73 9.22 27.17 14.11
CA ARG A 73 10.66 27.04 14.40
C ARG A 73 11.07 25.58 14.44
N VAL A 74 12.37 25.33 14.35
CA VAL A 74 12.92 23.98 14.53
C VAL A 74 12.52 23.46 15.92
N GLY A 75 11.91 22.27 15.94
CA GLY A 75 11.36 21.64 17.14
C GLY A 75 9.86 21.85 17.35
N ASP A 76 9.22 22.76 16.61
CA ASP A 76 7.77 22.93 16.65
C ASP A 76 7.07 21.79 15.88
N ILE A 77 5.81 21.53 16.23
CA ILE A 77 4.96 20.54 15.59
C ILE A 77 4.02 21.24 14.62
N VAL A 78 4.00 20.79 13.36
CA VAL A 78 3.15 21.34 12.30
C VAL A 78 2.37 20.24 11.61
N SER A 79 1.15 20.54 11.18
CA SER A 79 0.33 19.60 10.42
C SER A 79 0.74 19.63 8.94
N ALA A 80 1.20 18.50 8.42
CA ALA A 80 1.65 18.35 7.06
C ALA A 80 0.70 17.43 6.28
N THR A 81 0.33 17.84 5.06
CA THR A 81 -0.49 17.04 4.15
C THR A 81 0.31 16.67 2.91
N PHE A 82 0.44 15.38 2.64
CA PHE A 82 1.23 14.86 1.50
C PHE A 82 0.64 13.56 0.96
N ASN A 83 1.13 13.15 -0.21
CA ASN A 83 0.68 11.93 -0.87
C ASN A 83 1.68 10.80 -0.63
N ILE A 84 1.18 9.65 -0.19
CA ILE A 84 1.95 8.40 -0.13
C ILE A 84 1.23 7.28 -0.85
N PRO A 85 1.96 6.29 -1.40
CA PRO A 85 1.34 5.10 -1.96
C PRO A 85 0.51 4.38 -0.89
N ALA A 86 -0.69 3.94 -1.24
CA ALA A 86 -1.56 3.19 -0.34
C ALA A 86 -0.91 1.91 0.26
N MET A 87 0.11 1.36 -0.42
CA MET A 87 0.91 0.23 0.06
C MET A 87 1.65 0.52 1.37
N GLU A 88 2.07 1.76 1.61
CA GLU A 88 2.80 2.15 2.83
C GLU A 88 1.86 2.23 4.04
N LEU A 89 0.55 2.41 3.79
CA LEU A 89 -0.47 2.54 4.83
C LEU A 89 -1.06 1.23 5.30
N ASN A 90 -1.11 0.22 4.42
CA ASN A 90 -1.87 -1.00 4.67
C ASN A 90 -1.08 -2.08 5.44
N GLY A 91 0.19 -1.82 5.80
CA GLY A 91 1.06 -2.74 6.54
C GLY A 91 1.49 -3.99 5.75
N TYR A 92 1.17 -4.07 4.46
CA TYR A 92 1.47 -5.24 3.64
C TYR A 92 2.97 -5.49 3.50
N LEU A 93 3.76 -4.43 3.29
CA LEU A 93 5.21 -4.54 3.17
C LEU A 93 5.86 -4.98 4.49
N GLU A 94 5.44 -4.40 5.61
CA GLU A 94 5.92 -4.79 6.95
C GLU A 94 5.64 -6.28 7.21
N GLU A 95 4.45 -6.77 6.84
CA GLU A 95 4.12 -8.19 6.99
C GLU A 95 4.96 -9.09 6.08
N LEU A 96 5.25 -8.66 4.85
CA LEU A 96 6.14 -9.38 3.95
C LEU A 96 7.56 -9.46 4.50
N GLU A 97 8.11 -8.34 4.96
CA GLU A 97 9.44 -8.29 5.58
C GLU A 97 9.50 -9.17 6.82
N ARG A 98 8.49 -9.09 7.70
CA ARG A 98 8.38 -9.93 8.90
C ARG A 98 8.44 -11.42 8.58
N ARG A 99 7.86 -11.84 7.46
CA ARG A 99 7.88 -13.24 7.01
C ARG A 99 9.17 -13.61 6.29
N GLN A 100 9.72 -12.71 5.47
CA GLN A 100 10.87 -12.99 4.63
C GLN A 100 12.20 -12.90 5.38
N ASN A 101 12.39 -11.90 6.25
CA ASN A 101 13.65 -11.67 6.94
C ASN A 101 14.15 -12.92 7.70
N PRO A 102 13.33 -13.66 8.47
CA PRO A 102 13.79 -14.88 9.13
C PRO A 102 14.26 -15.98 8.16
N MET A 103 13.67 -16.05 6.96
CA MET A 103 14.07 -17.01 5.92
C MET A 103 15.39 -16.59 5.29
N VAL A 104 15.56 -15.30 5.03
CA VAL A 104 16.81 -14.71 4.52
C VAL A 104 17.94 -14.90 5.53
N ASP A 105 17.70 -14.59 6.81
CA ASP A 105 18.67 -14.76 7.89
C ASP A 105 19.08 -16.22 8.07
N ALA A 106 18.11 -17.15 7.95
CA ALA A 106 18.40 -18.58 8.02
C ALA A 106 19.24 -19.05 6.83
N TRP A 107 18.95 -18.55 5.63
CA TRP A 107 19.74 -18.82 4.44
C TRP A 107 21.15 -18.25 4.58
N ASP A 108 21.29 -16.98 5.00
CA ASP A 108 22.57 -16.29 5.15
C ASP A 108 23.47 -16.97 6.18
N ARG A 109 22.92 -17.41 7.33
CA ARG A 109 23.65 -18.25 8.29
C ARG A 109 24.14 -19.57 7.68
N ASN A 110 23.37 -20.16 6.77
CA ASN A 110 23.72 -21.43 6.16
C ASN A 110 24.79 -21.27 5.06
N VAL A 111 24.75 -20.18 4.30
CA VAL A 111 25.73 -19.92 3.23
C VAL A 111 27.01 -19.26 3.73
N SER A 112 26.96 -18.44 4.77
CA SER A 112 28.15 -17.83 5.39
C SER A 112 29.07 -18.86 6.06
N GLY A 113 28.54 -20.02 6.45
CA GLY A 113 29.31 -21.18 6.90
C GLY A 113 29.89 -22.03 5.76
N THR A 114 29.29 -21.98 4.57
CA THR A 114 29.83 -22.59 3.34
C THR A 114 30.58 -21.52 2.54
N GLY A 115 31.67 -21.01 3.12
CA GLY A 115 32.51 -20.06 2.42
C GLY A 115 32.95 -20.63 1.07
N PHE A 116 32.43 -20.06 -0.02
CA PHE A 116 33.23 -19.88 -1.23
C PHE A 116 34.22 -18.76 -0.93
N SER A 117 35.22 -19.05 -0.09
CA SER A 117 36.48 -18.31 -0.19
C SER A 117 37.10 -18.69 -1.54
N PRO A 118 37.66 -17.73 -2.31
CA PRO A 118 38.56 -18.10 -3.40
C PRO A 118 39.76 -18.90 -2.87
#